data_AF-A0A7C4P4P6-F1
#
_entry.id   AF-A0A7C4P4P6-F1
#
_cell.length_a   1.000
_cell.length_b   1.000
_cell.length_c   1.000
_cell.angle_alpha   90.00
_cell.angle_beta   90.00
_cell.angle_gamma   90.00
#
_symmetry.space_group_name_H-M   'P 1'
#
loop_
_entity.id
_entity.type
_entity.pdbx_description
1 polymer ?
#
loop_
_entity_poly.entity_id
_entity_poly.type
_entity_poly.pdbx_seq_one_letter_code
_entity_poly.pdbx_strand_id
1 'polypeptide(L)' 'MEWRYLVVFITAPKDRGWDIANYIVEQKLGACVNVVSEVSSVYWWKGNIEKDKESLLIIKTSVEKFEKLIVEV' A
#
# COMPACT_ATOMS: atom_id res chain seq x y z
N MET A 1 -14.37 -20.04 9.64
CA MET A 1 -12.95 -19.60 9.76
C MET A 1 -12.95 -18.10 9.66
N GLU A 2 -12.76 -17.39 10.77
CA GLU A 2 -12.60 -15.93 10.77
C GLU A 2 -11.12 -15.60 10.52
N TRP A 3 -10.85 -14.93 9.41
CA TRP A 3 -9.52 -14.41 9.13
C TRP A 3 -9.26 -13.21 10.03
N ARG A 4 -8.21 -13.27 10.85
CA ARG A 4 -7.87 -12.17 11.79
C ARG A 4 -6.90 -11.15 11.20
N TYR A 5 -6.14 -11.54 10.17
CA TYR A 5 -5.08 -10.75 9.57
C TYR A 5 -5.20 -10.71 8.06
N LEU A 6 -4.72 -9.60 7.49
CA LEU A 6 -4.77 -9.27 6.07
C LEU A 6 -3.38 -8.85 5.59
N VAL A 7 -3.14 -9.12 4.31
CA VAL A 7 -2.03 -8.50 3.56
C VAL A 7 -2.66 -7.54 2.55
N VAL A 8 -2.32 -6.26 2.66
CA VAL A 8 -2.84 -5.20 1.80
C VAL A 8 -1.72 -4.70 0.90
N PHE A 9 -2.03 -4.56 -0.39
CA PHE A 9 -1.11 -4.05 -1.40
C PHE A 9 -1.56 -2.65 -1.82
N ILE A 10 -0.65 -1.69 -1.72
CA ILE A 10 -0.86 -0.30 -2.16
C ILE A 10 0.30 0.08 -3.06
N THR A 11 0.02 0.69 -4.21
CA THR A 11 1.05 1.39 -4.99
C THR A 11 0.99 2.89 -4.71
N ALA A 12 2.15 3.53 -4.69
CA ALA A 12 2.30 4.95 -4.46
C ALA A 12 3.34 5.54 -5.43
N PRO A 13 3.36 6.85 -5.66
CA PRO A 13 4.45 7.50 -6.37
C PRO A 13 5.80 7.07 -5.81
N LYS A 14 6.78 6.87 -6.70
CA LYS A 14 8.07 6.24 -6.39
C LYS A 14 8.78 6.84 -5.16
N ASP A 15 8.70 8.16 -4.98
CA ASP A 15 9.33 8.93 -3.91
C ASP A 15 8.56 8.95 -2.59
N ARG A 16 7.32 8.45 -2.56
CA ARG A 16 6.42 8.53 -1.39
C ARG A 16 6.33 7.25 -0.56
N GLY A 17 6.83 6.13 -1.08
CA GLY A 17 6.65 4.81 -0.46
C GLY A 17 7.14 4.74 0.99
N TRP A 18 8.32 5.30 1.28
CA TRP A 18 8.88 5.29 2.64
C TRP A 18 8.11 6.18 3.62
N ASP A 19 7.69 7.37 3.20
CA ASP A 19 6.91 8.28 4.03
C ASP A 19 5.57 7.64 4.44
N ILE A 20 4.89 6.99 3.49
CA ILE A 20 3.63 6.28 3.75
C ILE A 20 3.87 5.06 4.65
N ALA A 21 4.93 4.29 4.40
CA ALA A 21 5.27 3.14 5.24
C ALA A 21 5.53 3.52 6.70
N ASN A 22 6.28 4.62 6.92
CA ASN A 22 6.54 5.15 8.25
C ASN A 22 5.24 5.58 8.93
N TYR A 23 4.41 6.35 8.24
CA TYR A 23 3.11 6.80 8.76
C TYR A 23 2.21 5.63 9.19
N ILE A 24 2.08 4.60 8.35
CA ILE A 24 1.27 3.40 8.64
C ILE A 24 1.71 2.72 9.94
N VAL A 25 3.02 2.61 10.16
CA VAL A 25 3.58 1.96 11.35
C VAL A 25 3.47 2.86 12.58
N GLU A 26 3.79 4.15 12.45
CA GLU A 26 3.69 5.15 13.52
C GLU A 26 2.26 5.29 14.06
N GLN A 27 1.27 5.34 13.16
CA GLN A 27 -0.15 5.39 13.52
C GLN A 27 -0.73 4.02 13.90
N LYS A 28 0.10 2.97 13.92
CA LYS A 28 -0.26 1.58 14.27
C LYS A 28 -1.36 1.00 13.38
N LEU A 29 -1.50 1.47 12.15
CA LEU A 29 -2.46 0.99 11.14
C LEU A 29 -2.05 -0.35 10.54
N GLY A 30 -0.74 -0.59 10.44
CA GLY A 30 -0.14 -1.87 10.07
C GLY A 30 0.92 -2.27 11.10
N ALA A 31 1.15 -3.57 11.26
CA ALA A 31 2.23 -4.07 12.11
C ALA A 31 3.60 -3.89 11.43
N CYS A 32 3.66 -4.03 10.10
CA CYS A 32 4.83 -3.74 9.29
C CYS A 32 4.44 -3.49 7.83
N VAL A 33 5.35 -2.86 7.10
CA VAL A 33 5.23 -2.56 5.68
C VAL A 33 6.55 -2.94 5.00
N ASN A 34 6.49 -3.75 3.94
CA ASN A 34 7.64 -3.91 3.04
C ASN A 34 7.50 -2.89 1.92
N VAL A 35 8.57 -2.17 1.62
CA VAL A 35 8.63 -1.22 0.51
C VAL A 35 9.46 -1.83 -0.62
N VAL A 36 8.86 -2.04 -1.78
CA VAL A 36 9.58 -2.35 -3.02
C VAL A 36 9.68 -1.04 -3.80
N SER A 37 10.87 -0.44 -3.78
CA SER A 37 11.10 0.94 -4.23
C SER A 37 10.87 1.21 -5.72
N GLU A 38 10.76 0.17 -6.54
CA GLU A 38 10.45 0.33 -7.97
C GLU A 38 9.71 -0.91 -8.50
N VAL A 39 8.45 -0.70 -8.90
CA VAL A 39 7.66 -1.59 -9.74
C VAL A 39 7.16 -0.82 -10.95
N SER A 40 6.68 -1.51 -11.98
CA SER A 40 6.01 -0.89 -13.12
C SER A 40 4.55 -1.33 -13.16
N SER A 41 3.64 -0.37 -13.10
CA SER A 41 2.20 -0.60 -13.25
C SER A 41 1.80 -0.36 -14.69
N VAL A 42 1.00 -1.26 -15.26
CA VAL A 42 0.47 -1.15 -16.62
C VAL A 42 -1.05 -1.12 -16.52
N TYR A 43 -1.67 -0.06 -17.03
CA TYR A 43 -3.10 0.15 -16.88
C TYR A 43 -3.69 0.92 -18.06
N TRP A 44 -5.02 0.92 -18.18
CA TRP A 44 -5.73 1.65 -19.23
C TRP A 44 -6.21 3.01 -18.71
N TRP A 45 -5.84 4.09 -19.39
CA TRP A 45 -6.25 5.44 -19.02
C TRP A 45 -6.40 6.34 -20.25
N LYS A 46 -7.47 7.15 -20.27
CA LYS A 46 -7.77 8.10 -21.36
C LYS A 46 -7.64 7.52 -22.79
N GLY A 47 -7.98 6.24 -22.95
CA GLY A 47 -7.98 5.56 -24.24
C GLY A 47 -6.64 4.93 -24.66
N ASN A 48 -5.63 4.93 -23.79
CA ASN A 48 -4.31 4.34 -24.06
C ASN A 48 -3.86 3.38 -22.95
N ILE A 49 -2.87 2.54 -23.28
CA ILE A 49 -2.12 1.76 -22.29
C ILE A 49 -1.02 2.65 -21.73
N GLU A 50 -1.09 2.93 -20.43
CA GLU A 50 -0.10 3.70 -19.69
C GLU A 50 0.84 2.79 -18.89
N LYS A 51 2.03 3.31 -18.58
CA LYS A 51 3.05 2.63 -17.77
C LYS A 51 3.67 3.61 -16.79
N ASP A 52 3.53 3.34 -15.49
CA ASP A 52 4.09 4.19 -14.44
C ASP A 52 5.04 3.43 -13.54
N LYS A 53 6.09 4.13 -13.08
CA LYS A 53 7.00 3.64 -12.03
C LYS A 53 6.46 4.02 -10.67
N GLU A 54 6.26 3.02 -9.83
CA GLU A 54 5.65 3.17 -8.51
C GLU A 54 6.48 2.47 -7.43
N SER A 55 6.24 2.84 -6.18
CA SER A 55 6.64 2.05 -5.02
C SER A 55 5.49 1.12 -4.63
N LEU A 56 5.77 -0.17 -4.44
CA LEU A 56 4.79 -1.13 -3.92
C LEU A 56 4.96 -1.31 -2.41
N LEU A 57 3.86 -1.11 -1.68
CA LEU A 57 3.75 -1.31 -0.24
C LEU A 57 3.01 -2.61 0.05
N ILE A 58 3.62 -3.47 0.86
CA ILE A 58 3.02 -4.74 1.30
C ILE A 58 2.82 -4.69 2.81
N ILE A 59 1.60 -4.35 3.21
CA ILE A 59 1.21 -4.03 4.58
C ILE A 59 0.61 -5.26 5.24
N LYS A 60 1.04 -5.60 6.45
CA LYS A 60 0.44 -6.66 7.26
C LYS A 60 -0.37 -6.02 8.39
N THR A 61 -1.67 -6.27 8.41
CA THR A 61 -2.59 -5.65 9.37
C THR A 61 -3.65 -6.65 9.87
N SER A 62 -4.48 -6.23 10.83
CA SER A 62 -5.65 -6.98 11.29
C SER A 62 -6.93 -6.46 10.63
N VAL A 63 -7.97 -7.30 10.58
CA VAL A 63 -9.29 -6.89 10.07
C VAL A 63 -9.83 -5.68 10.83
N GLU A 64 -9.65 -5.65 12.15
CA GLU A 64 -10.06 -4.53 13.03
C GLU A 64 -9.44 -3.18 12.64
N LYS A 65 -8.26 -3.18 12.02
CA LYS A 65 -7.54 -1.95 11.63
C LYS A 65 -7.72 -1.59 10.17
N PHE A 66 -8.29 -2.49 9.37
CA PHE A 66 -8.36 -2.34 7.93
C PHE A 66 -9.20 -1.13 7.51
N GLU A 67 -10.35 -0.92 8.16
CA GLU A 67 -11.19 0.24 7.88
C GLU A 67 -10.46 1.56 8.13
N LYS A 68 -9.68 1.64 9.21
CA LYS A 68 -8.87 2.84 9.50
C LYS A 68 -7.72 3.00 8.50
N LEU A 69 -7.08 1.90 8.10
CA LEU A 69 -6.01 1.90 7.11
C LEU A 69 -6.48 2.49 5.77
N ILE A 70 -7.67 2.10 5.27
CA ILE A 70 -8.19 2.58 3.97
C ILE A 70 -8.67 4.04 3.99
N VAL A 71 -8.92 4.60 5.17
CA VAL A 71 -9.37 5.99 5.33
C VAL A 71 -8.17 6.93 5.41
N GLU A 72 -7.07 6.50 6.03
CA GLU A 72 -5.91 7.35 6.30
C GLU A 72 -4.80 7.28 5.23
N VAL A 73 -4.81 6.26 4.36
CA VAL A 73 -3.77 5.99 3.36
C VAL A 73 -4.35 6.03 1.96
#